data_AF-A0AAJ0D136-F1
#
_entry.id   AF-A0AAJ0D136-F1
#
_cell.length_a   1.000
_cell.length_b   1.000
_cell.length_c   1.000
_cell.angle_alpha   90.00
_cell.angle_beta   90.00
_cell.angle_gamma   90.00
#
_symmetry.space_group_name_H-M   'P 1'
#
loop_
_entity.id
_entity.type
_entity.pdbx_description
1 polymer ?
#
loop_
_entity_poly.entity_id
_entity_poly.type
_entity_poly.pdbx_seq_one_letter_code
_entity_poly.pdbx_strand_id
1 'polypeptide(L)'
;MAFSFPQRNDEMSDAIREATNQNILVFAGASDRYHVGNPVGYPASDHNAIGVYPCRADGEPSTTVAREAERNIMTLGDGVDAAFLEGQQRRFSGSSPATAILAGVAGLLITCSVIAPSLSASVGQEYQREQSLWMLLRTQKGMEAILKNTMATQWASLERPKHYYVRPWFLFSTPREGQETIHHLRTISRRILESLEAAVGTG
;
A
#
# COMPACT_ATOMS: atom_id res chain seq x y z
N MET A 1 -6.57 -0.31 9.74
CA MET A 1 -7.12 -1.24 10.76
C MET A 1 -6.07 -2.27 11.11
N ALA A 2 -5.42 -2.10 12.27
CA ALA A 2 -4.34 -2.96 12.75
C ALA A 2 -4.88 -4.09 13.66
N PHE A 3 -5.87 -4.85 13.15
CA PHE A 3 -6.50 -5.96 13.85
C PHE A 3 -7.05 -6.95 12.84
N SER A 4 -7.27 -8.20 13.29
CA SER A 4 -7.89 -9.25 12.48
C SER A 4 -8.81 -10.14 13.33
N PHE A 5 -9.82 -10.70 12.67
CA PHE A 5 -10.81 -11.62 13.22
C PHE A 5 -10.85 -12.90 12.36
N PRO A 6 -11.12 -14.07 12.96
CA PRO A 6 -11.17 -15.33 12.21
C PRO A 6 -12.40 -15.45 11.29
N GLN A 7 -13.46 -14.70 11.56
CA GLN A 7 -14.74 -14.80 10.87
C GLN A 7 -15.13 -13.46 10.25
N ARG A 8 -15.82 -13.54 9.11
CA ARG A 8 -16.43 -12.38 8.46
C ARG A 8 -17.51 -11.78 9.36
N ASN A 9 -17.58 -10.46 9.39
CA ASN A 9 -18.64 -9.69 10.03
C ASN A 9 -19.34 -8.83 8.98
N ASP A 10 -20.63 -9.06 8.77
CA ASP A 10 -21.41 -8.42 7.70
C ASP A 10 -21.57 -6.92 7.91
N GLU A 11 -21.85 -6.47 9.14
CA GLU A 11 -21.98 -5.05 9.47
C GLU A 11 -20.68 -4.28 9.19
N MET A 12 -19.55 -4.86 9.54
CA MET A 12 -18.24 -4.31 9.22
C MET A 12 -17.98 -4.31 7.71
N SER A 13 -18.47 -5.32 6.97
CA SER A 13 -18.31 -5.42 5.51
C SER A 13 -19.09 -4.32 4.81
N ASP A 14 -20.31 -4.07 5.28
CA ASP A 14 -21.15 -2.96 4.81
C ASP A 14 -20.51 -1.60 5.13
N ALA A 15 -19.94 -1.43 6.34
CA ALA A 15 -19.24 -0.20 6.72
C ALA A 15 -17.97 0.05 5.89
N ILE A 16 -17.19 -1.00 5.60
CA ILE A 16 -16.01 -0.90 4.73
C ILE A 16 -16.45 -0.53 3.31
N ARG A 17 -17.48 -1.19 2.78
CA ARG A 17 -18.02 -0.88 1.45
C ARG A 17 -18.48 0.57 1.35
N GLU A 18 -19.19 1.06 2.37
CA GLU A 18 -19.66 2.44 2.41
C GLU A 18 -18.49 3.44 2.45
N ALA A 19 -17.46 3.17 3.26
CA ALA A 19 -16.24 3.99 3.28
C ALA A 19 -15.56 4.01 1.89
N THR A 20 -15.46 2.86 1.22
CA THR A 20 -14.87 2.77 -0.12
C THR A 20 -15.70 3.52 -1.17
N ASN A 21 -17.04 3.51 -1.08
CA ASN A 21 -17.92 4.32 -1.93
C ASN A 21 -17.68 5.83 -1.78
N GLN A 22 -17.22 6.26 -0.61
CA GLN A 22 -16.83 7.64 -0.31
C GLN A 22 -15.36 7.94 -0.66
N ASN A 23 -14.68 7.06 -1.42
CA ASN A 23 -13.27 7.15 -1.77
C ASN A 23 -12.32 7.15 -0.56
N ILE A 24 -12.69 6.45 0.51
CA ILE A 24 -11.81 6.22 1.66
C ILE A 24 -11.08 4.89 1.43
N LEU A 25 -9.75 4.95 1.41
CA LEU A 25 -8.92 3.75 1.32
C LEU A 25 -8.87 3.03 2.66
N VAL A 26 -9.22 1.75 2.66
CA VAL A 26 -9.26 0.92 3.85
C VAL A 26 -8.09 -0.07 3.82
N PHE A 27 -7.13 0.09 4.72
CA PHE A 27 -6.01 -0.85 4.91
C PHE A 27 -6.24 -1.73 6.13
N ALA A 28 -5.99 -3.03 6.01
CA ALA A 28 -6.24 -4.00 7.07
C ALA A 28 -5.13 -5.04 7.19
N GLY A 29 -4.72 -5.34 8.43
CA GLY A 29 -3.68 -6.33 8.69
C GLY A 29 -4.18 -7.76 8.44
N ALA A 30 -3.41 -8.55 7.70
CA ALA A 30 -3.79 -9.89 7.25
C ALA A 30 -3.87 -10.97 8.36
N SER A 31 -3.48 -10.65 9.60
CA SER A 31 -3.27 -11.55 10.75
C SER A 31 -1.82 -12.00 10.93
N ASP A 32 -1.47 -12.24 12.19
CA ASP A 32 -0.18 -12.78 12.63
C ASP A 32 -0.30 -14.26 13.01
N ARG A 33 -1.46 -14.87 12.79
CA ARG A 33 -1.74 -16.28 13.11
C ARG A 33 -2.59 -16.90 12.00
N TYR A 34 -2.20 -18.10 11.57
CA TYR A 34 -3.03 -18.91 10.69
C TYR A 34 -4.35 -19.22 11.39
N HIS A 35 -5.47 -18.79 10.82
CA HIS A 35 -6.78 -19.30 11.22
C HIS A 35 -7.05 -20.59 10.45
N VAL A 36 -7.50 -21.63 11.15
CA VAL A 36 -7.89 -22.90 10.52
C VAL A 36 -9.05 -22.62 9.54
N GLY A 37 -8.83 -22.87 8.24
CA GLY A 37 -9.85 -22.71 7.19
C GLY A 37 -9.84 -21.38 6.44
N ASN A 38 -9.30 -20.29 7.00
CA ASN A 38 -9.09 -19.03 6.28
C ASN A 38 -7.72 -18.45 6.66
N PRO A 39 -6.73 -18.48 5.76
CA PRO A 39 -5.39 -18.08 6.14
C PRO A 39 -5.27 -16.55 6.34
N VAL A 40 -6.26 -15.75 5.88
CA VAL A 40 -6.29 -14.29 6.02
C VAL A 40 -7.42 -13.87 6.95
N GLY A 41 -7.09 -13.15 8.02
CA GLY A 41 -8.09 -12.64 8.94
C GLY A 41 -8.95 -11.52 8.33
N TYR A 42 -10.21 -11.44 8.74
CA TYR A 42 -11.11 -10.35 8.40
C TYR A 42 -10.77 -9.11 9.26
N PRO A 43 -10.76 -7.86 8.75
CA PRO A 43 -11.27 -7.40 7.45
C PRO A 43 -10.28 -7.43 6.28
N ALA A 44 -9.05 -7.91 6.45
CA ALA A 44 -8.06 -7.93 5.36
C ALA A 44 -8.44 -8.84 4.19
N SER A 45 -9.32 -9.82 4.43
CA SER A 45 -9.89 -10.66 3.38
C SER A 45 -11.09 -10.02 2.65
N ASP A 46 -11.59 -8.85 3.08
CA ASP A 46 -12.69 -8.18 2.39
C ASP A 46 -12.19 -7.60 1.05
N HIS A 47 -12.99 -7.76 0.00
CA HIS A 47 -12.63 -7.30 -1.34
C HIS A 47 -12.52 -5.78 -1.45
N ASN A 48 -13.16 -5.02 -0.54
CA ASN A 48 -13.12 -3.55 -0.44
C ASN A 48 -11.98 -3.03 0.44
N ALA A 49 -11.19 -3.92 1.05
CA ALA A 49 -10.04 -3.57 1.86
C ALA A 49 -8.74 -4.01 1.16
N ILE A 50 -7.68 -3.26 1.42
CA ILE A 50 -6.31 -3.61 1.05
C ILE A 50 -5.71 -4.42 2.19
N GLY A 51 -5.61 -5.73 1.99
CA GLY A 51 -4.96 -6.64 2.93
C GLY A 51 -3.44 -6.43 2.96
N VAL A 52 -2.90 -6.24 4.16
CA VAL A 52 -1.48 -5.92 4.39
C VAL A 52 -0.80 -7.02 5.17
N TYR A 53 0.26 -7.56 4.57
CA TYR A 53 1.05 -8.65 5.12
C TYR A 53 2.39 -8.13 5.65
N PRO A 54 2.85 -8.65 6.79
CA PRO A 54 4.16 -8.30 7.30
C PRO A 54 5.27 -9.08 6.61
N CYS A 55 6.38 -8.40 6.35
CA CYS A 55 7.62 -9.03 5.95
C CYS A 55 8.81 -8.43 6.71
N ARG A 56 9.96 -9.07 6.55
CA ARG A 56 11.25 -8.60 7.06
C ARG A 56 11.82 -7.52 6.13
N ALA A 57 12.89 -6.87 6.58
CA ALA A 57 13.52 -5.78 5.83
C ALA A 57 14.08 -6.21 4.46
N ASP A 58 14.50 -7.47 4.33
CA ASP A 58 14.95 -8.08 3.08
C ASP A 58 13.79 -8.47 2.13
N GLY A 59 12.54 -8.33 2.58
CA GLY A 59 11.35 -8.68 1.81
C GLY A 59 10.90 -10.13 2.00
N GLU A 60 11.57 -10.92 2.85
CA GLU A 60 11.11 -12.26 3.20
C GLU A 60 9.76 -12.16 3.94
N PRO A 61 8.70 -12.85 3.47
CA PRO A 61 7.42 -12.90 4.19
C PRO A 61 7.64 -13.37 5.63
N SER A 62 6.96 -12.73 6.59
CA SER A 62 6.99 -13.23 7.96
C SER A 62 6.39 -14.65 8.01
N THR A 63 6.79 -15.46 8.98
CA THR A 63 6.42 -16.90 9.06
C THR A 63 4.91 -17.15 9.19
N THR A 64 4.15 -16.08 9.43
CA THR A 64 2.71 -16.05 9.69
C THR A 64 1.87 -15.71 8.45
N VAL A 65 2.49 -15.45 7.29
CA VAL A 65 1.77 -15.01 6.08
C VAL A 65 1.02 -16.17 5.40
N ALA A 66 -0.28 -15.95 5.19
CA ALA A 66 -1.17 -16.79 4.40
C ALA A 66 -0.57 -17.15 3.03
N ARG A 67 -0.51 -18.45 2.70
CA ARG A 67 0.14 -18.93 1.47
C ARG A 67 -0.64 -18.69 0.19
N GLU A 68 -1.89 -18.23 0.20
CA GLU A 68 -2.79 -18.38 -0.97
C GLU A 68 -3.55 -17.12 -1.40
N ALA A 69 -3.32 -15.95 -0.82
CA ALA A 69 -4.06 -14.77 -1.26
C ALA A 69 -3.52 -14.17 -2.57
N GLU A 70 -4.42 -13.90 -3.53
CA GLU A 70 -4.08 -13.27 -4.81
C GLU A 70 -3.69 -11.78 -4.65
N ARG A 71 -4.01 -11.17 -3.50
CA ARG A 71 -3.80 -9.75 -3.20
C ARG A 71 -2.78 -9.54 -2.08
N ASN A 72 -1.58 -10.10 -2.26
CA ASN A 72 -0.54 -10.04 -1.22
C ASN A 72 0.33 -8.80 -1.35
N ILE A 73 -0.15 -7.68 -0.81
CA ILE A 73 0.68 -6.50 -0.60
C ILE A 73 1.38 -6.65 0.75
N MET A 74 2.70 -6.75 0.70
CA MET A 74 3.54 -6.86 1.89
C MET A 74 4.35 -5.58 2.09
N THR A 75 4.64 -5.27 3.35
CA THR A 75 5.64 -4.25 3.70
C THR A 75 6.33 -4.64 5.00
N LEU A 76 7.36 -3.89 5.37
CA LEU A 76 8.10 -4.09 6.61
C LEU A 76 7.12 -4.13 7.80
N GLY A 77 7.06 -5.29 8.43
CA GLY A 77 6.26 -5.52 9.64
C GLY A 77 7.07 -6.10 10.78
N ASP A 78 8.22 -6.70 10.49
CA ASP A 78 9.04 -7.38 11.50
C ASP A 78 10.13 -6.47 12.05
N GLY A 79 10.16 -6.36 13.38
CA GLY A 79 11.20 -5.64 14.09
C GLY A 79 11.17 -4.14 13.83
N VAL A 80 9.99 -3.54 13.74
CA VAL A 80 9.77 -2.11 13.56
C VAL A 80 9.80 -1.41 14.91
N ASP A 81 10.69 -0.44 15.08
CA ASP A 81 10.68 0.44 16.25
C ASP A 81 9.56 1.47 16.11
N ALA A 82 8.68 1.53 17.10
CA ALA A 82 7.55 2.45 17.11
C ALA A 82 7.43 3.16 18.47
N ALA A 83 6.77 4.32 18.45
CA ALA A 83 6.42 5.03 19.67
C ALA A 83 5.52 4.16 20.57
N PHE A 84 5.78 4.22 21.87
CA PHE A 84 5.06 3.52 22.91
C PHE A 84 4.70 4.49 24.04
N LEU A 85 3.96 4.00 25.03
CA LEU A 85 3.49 4.80 26.16
C LEU A 85 4.64 5.55 26.84
N GLU A 86 4.34 6.72 27.40
CA GLU A 86 5.28 7.52 28.20
C GLU A 86 6.55 7.93 27.45
N GLY A 87 6.45 8.16 26.13
CA GLY A 87 7.57 8.59 25.29
C GLY A 87 8.60 7.49 25.03
N GLN A 88 8.31 6.25 25.41
CA GLN A 88 9.18 5.12 25.16
C GLN A 88 9.11 4.70 23.69
N GLN A 89 10.12 3.95 23.25
CA GLN A 89 10.08 3.23 21.98
C GLN A 89 10.07 1.74 22.26
N ARG A 90 9.30 1.00 21.48
CA ARG A 90 9.25 -0.45 21.55
C ARG A 90 9.29 -1.03 20.15
N ARG A 91 9.97 -2.18 20.05
CA ARG A 91 10.05 -2.97 18.83
C ARG A 91 8.82 -3.86 18.70
N PHE A 92 8.13 -3.74 17.57
CA PHE A 92 6.95 -4.53 17.22
C PHE A 92 7.22 -5.41 16.00
N SER A 93 6.55 -6.55 15.96
CA SER A 93 6.51 -7.42 14.78
C SER A 93 5.06 -7.80 14.49
N GLY A 94 4.69 -7.81 13.21
CA GLY A 94 3.38 -8.27 12.76
C GLY A 94 2.73 -7.37 11.70
N SER A 95 1.53 -7.76 11.29
CA SER A 95 0.68 -7.07 10.32
C SER A 95 0.24 -5.69 10.80
N SER A 96 0.21 -5.45 12.11
CA SER A 96 -0.15 -4.17 12.71
C SER A 96 0.80 -3.02 12.29
N PRO A 97 2.12 -3.07 12.57
CA PRO A 97 3.05 -2.05 12.10
C PRO A 97 3.13 -1.98 10.57
N ALA A 98 3.05 -3.13 9.87
CA ALA A 98 3.02 -3.15 8.41
C ALA A 98 1.84 -2.35 7.84
N THR A 99 0.64 -2.53 8.41
CA THR A 99 -0.57 -1.78 8.01
C THR A 99 -0.39 -0.28 8.20
N ALA A 100 0.18 0.13 9.34
CA ALA A 100 0.43 1.55 9.63
C ALA A 100 1.43 2.16 8.64
N ILE A 101 2.53 1.46 8.34
CA ILE A 101 3.52 1.89 7.36
C ILE A 101 2.87 2.05 5.98
N LEU A 102 2.10 1.07 5.52
CA LEU A 102 1.48 1.13 4.21
C LEU A 102 0.42 2.25 4.10
N ALA A 103 -0.37 2.46 5.15
CA ALA A 103 -1.30 3.58 5.22
C ALA A 103 -0.57 4.94 5.15
N GLY A 104 0.58 5.06 5.82
CA GLY A 104 1.43 6.25 5.73
C GLY A 104 1.99 6.46 4.31
N VAL A 105 2.46 5.41 3.66
CA VAL A 105 2.90 5.45 2.25
C VAL A 105 1.78 5.91 1.33
N ALA A 106 0.56 5.38 1.49
CA ALA A 106 -0.60 5.80 0.72
C ALA A 106 -0.93 7.28 0.92
N GLY A 107 -0.86 7.78 2.17
CA GLY A 107 -1.04 9.20 2.48
C GLY A 107 -0.01 10.09 1.79
N LEU A 108 1.26 9.65 1.72
CA LEU A 108 2.31 10.36 1.00
C LEU A 108 2.07 10.37 -0.52
N LEU A 109 1.66 9.24 -1.10
CA LEU A 109 1.31 9.16 -2.52
C LEU A 109 0.15 10.12 -2.86
N ILE A 110 -0.90 10.14 -2.02
CA ILE A 110 -2.01 11.08 -2.17
C ILE A 110 -1.53 12.52 -2.04
N THR A 111 -0.63 12.81 -1.10
CA THR A 111 -0.05 14.16 -0.96
C THR A 111 0.73 14.55 -2.22
N CYS A 112 1.53 13.64 -2.78
CA CYS A 112 2.20 13.85 -4.06
C CYS A 112 1.20 14.15 -5.18
N SER A 113 0.05 13.46 -5.24
CA SER A 113 -0.98 13.72 -6.25
C SER A 113 -1.58 15.13 -6.19
N VAL A 114 -1.58 15.75 -5.00
CA VAL A 114 -2.08 17.11 -4.80
C VAL A 114 -1.01 18.15 -5.17
N ILE A 115 0.25 17.88 -4.85
CA ILE A 115 1.36 18.81 -5.08
C ILE A 115 1.84 18.74 -6.54
N ALA A 116 1.94 17.55 -7.13
CA ALA A 116 2.56 17.34 -8.44
C ALA A 116 1.93 18.14 -9.58
N PRO A 117 0.59 18.29 -9.69
CA PRO A 117 -0.02 19.11 -10.75
C PRO A 117 0.42 20.57 -10.68
N SER A 118 0.65 21.12 -9.48
CA SER A 118 1.16 22.49 -9.32
C SER A 118 2.63 22.66 -9.73
N LEU A 119 3.36 21.54 -9.80
CA LEU A 119 4.75 21.50 -10.25
C LEU A 119 4.88 21.14 -11.74
N SER A 120 3.78 20.72 -12.37
CA SER A 120 3.74 20.35 -13.78
C SER A 120 3.47 21.56 -14.67
N ALA A 121 4.05 21.56 -15.87
CA ALA A 121 3.78 22.56 -16.90
C ALA A 121 2.63 22.14 -17.85
N SER A 122 1.95 21.03 -17.55
CA SER A 122 0.87 20.47 -18.37
C SER A 122 -0.30 21.45 -18.50
N VAL A 123 -0.83 21.64 -19.70
CA VAL A 123 -1.95 22.55 -19.99
C VAL A 123 -3.01 21.83 -20.83
N GLY A 124 -4.28 22.23 -20.69
CA GLY A 124 -5.37 21.76 -21.54
C GLY A 124 -5.73 20.29 -21.29
N GLN A 125 -5.79 19.49 -22.36
CA GLN A 125 -6.22 18.09 -22.28
C GLN A 125 -5.26 17.20 -21.46
N GLU A 126 -3.96 17.49 -21.49
CA GLU A 126 -2.96 16.73 -20.72
C GLU A 126 -3.18 16.90 -19.22
N TYR A 127 -3.45 18.13 -18.78
CA TYR A 127 -3.80 18.42 -17.39
C TYR A 127 -5.07 17.69 -16.92
N GLN A 128 -6.12 17.67 -17.75
CA GLN A 128 -7.37 16.96 -17.43
C GLN A 128 -7.16 15.44 -17.35
N ARG A 129 -6.33 14.88 -18.23
CA ARG A 129 -5.95 13.46 -18.20
C ARG A 129 -5.18 13.13 -16.92
N GLU A 130 -4.18 13.93 -16.57
CA GLU A 130 -3.42 13.75 -15.33
C GLU A 130 -4.32 13.81 -14.10
N GLN A 131 -5.23 14.80 -14.02
CA GLN A 131 -6.19 14.89 -12.91
C GLN A 131 -7.06 13.63 -12.80
N SER A 132 -7.53 13.09 -13.93
CA SER A 132 -8.35 11.87 -13.95
C SER A 132 -7.56 10.66 -13.44
N LEU A 133 -6.28 10.56 -13.78
CA LEU A 133 -5.39 9.51 -13.25
C LEU A 133 -5.18 9.69 -11.75
N TRP A 134 -4.94 10.91 -11.27
CA TRP A 134 -4.78 11.17 -9.84
C TRP A 134 -6.02 10.82 -9.01
N MET A 135 -7.22 10.93 -9.58
CA MET A 135 -8.45 10.47 -8.92
C MET A 135 -8.47 8.95 -8.73
N LEU A 136 -7.87 8.17 -9.64
CA LEU A 136 -7.77 6.72 -9.49
C LEU A 136 -6.94 6.31 -8.28
N LEU A 137 -5.95 7.12 -7.87
CA LEU A 137 -5.14 6.85 -6.68
C LEU A 137 -5.98 6.76 -5.40
N ARG A 138 -7.14 7.43 -5.35
CA ARG A 138 -8.07 7.39 -4.22
C ARG A 138 -8.97 6.17 -4.21
N THR A 139 -8.95 5.38 -5.28
CA THR A 139 -9.66 4.10 -5.37
C THR A 139 -8.75 2.97 -4.92
N GLN A 140 -9.34 1.90 -4.37
CA GLN A 140 -8.59 0.71 -4.01
C GLN A 140 -7.79 0.17 -5.20
N LYS A 141 -8.42 0.00 -6.37
CA LYS A 141 -7.77 -0.55 -7.56
C LYS A 141 -6.56 0.28 -8.00
N GLY A 142 -6.69 1.61 -8.04
CA GLY A 142 -5.60 2.49 -8.42
C GLY A 142 -4.46 2.50 -7.39
N MET A 143 -4.78 2.51 -6.09
CA MET A 143 -3.76 2.41 -5.05
C MET A 143 -3.02 1.07 -5.11
N GLU A 144 -3.73 -0.05 -5.24
CA GLU A 144 -3.11 -1.37 -5.38
C GLU A 144 -2.21 -1.44 -6.61
N ALA A 145 -2.64 -0.86 -7.74
CA ALA A 145 -1.83 -0.82 -8.96
C ALA A 145 -0.51 -0.06 -8.75
N ILE A 146 -0.55 1.09 -8.09
CA ILE A 146 0.68 1.86 -7.79
C ILE A 146 1.60 1.10 -6.85
N LEU A 147 1.04 0.53 -5.79
CA LEU A 147 1.83 -0.23 -4.83
C LEU A 147 2.53 -1.42 -5.52
N LYS A 148 1.81 -2.14 -6.40
CA LYS A 148 2.33 -3.31 -7.12
C LYS A 148 3.30 -2.96 -8.26
N ASN A 149 3.01 -1.92 -9.04
CA ASN A 149 3.76 -1.61 -10.28
C ASN A 149 4.94 -0.66 -10.05
N THR A 150 4.84 0.24 -9.07
CA THR A 150 5.85 1.29 -8.86
C THR A 150 6.72 1.02 -7.64
N MET A 151 6.12 0.50 -6.57
CA MET A 151 6.78 0.45 -5.25
C MET A 151 7.18 -0.95 -4.80
N ALA A 152 6.67 -1.99 -5.47
CA ALA A 152 6.92 -3.35 -5.07
C ALA A 152 8.05 -4.00 -5.86
N THR A 153 8.90 -4.75 -5.15
CA THR A 153 9.67 -5.83 -5.78
C THR A 153 8.85 -7.10 -5.69
N GLN A 154 8.68 -7.79 -6.82
CA GLN A 154 8.02 -9.09 -6.81
C GLN A 154 8.93 -10.08 -6.10
N TRP A 155 8.46 -10.61 -4.97
CA TRP A 155 9.12 -11.73 -4.31
C TRP A 155 8.50 -13.01 -4.87
N ALA A 156 9.26 -13.69 -5.74
CA ALA A 156 8.88 -14.97 -6.31
C ALA A 156 9.77 -16.06 -5.69
N SER A 157 9.18 -16.87 -4.82
CA SER A 157 9.72 -18.20 -4.51
C SER A 157 9.07 -19.19 -5.47
N LEU A 158 9.83 -20.21 -5.90
CA LEU A 158 9.36 -21.27 -6.80
C LEU A 158 8.09 -22.00 -6.29
N GLU A 159 7.76 -21.87 -5.00
CA GLU A 159 6.67 -22.59 -4.34
C GLU A 159 5.57 -21.68 -3.76
N ARG A 160 5.63 -20.34 -3.94
CA ARG A 160 4.68 -19.41 -3.31
C ARG A 160 4.04 -18.47 -4.33
N PRO A 161 2.76 -18.07 -4.15
CA PRO A 161 2.13 -17.07 -5.01
C PRO A 161 2.88 -15.74 -4.97
N LYS A 162 2.62 -14.90 -5.98
CA LYS A 162 3.29 -13.62 -6.15
C LYS A 162 2.96 -12.70 -4.99
N HIS A 163 3.94 -12.46 -4.11
CA HIS A 163 3.85 -11.42 -3.09
C HIS A 163 4.54 -10.15 -3.60
N TYR A 164 3.91 -9.01 -3.35
CA TYR A 164 4.40 -7.70 -3.73
C TYR A 164 4.98 -7.02 -2.51
N TYR A 165 6.31 -7.02 -2.40
CA TYR A 165 6.98 -6.33 -1.29
C TYR A 165 7.13 -4.86 -1.61
N VAL A 166 6.22 -4.04 -1.06
CA VAL A 166 6.30 -2.58 -1.13
C VAL A 166 7.49 -2.10 -0.32
N ARG A 167 8.32 -1.27 -0.95
CA ARG A 167 9.52 -0.68 -0.36
C ARG A 167 9.28 0.81 -0.12
N PRO A 168 8.82 1.23 1.08
CA PRO A 168 8.49 2.63 1.37
C PRO A 168 9.65 3.60 1.07
N TRP A 169 10.89 3.15 1.27
CA TRP A 169 12.09 3.94 1.04
C TRP A 169 12.32 4.35 -0.40
N PHE A 170 11.60 3.79 -1.37
CA PHE A 170 11.61 4.32 -2.74
C PHE A 170 11.14 5.79 -2.78
N LEU A 171 10.24 6.20 -1.88
CA LEU A 171 9.82 7.60 -1.76
C LEU A 171 10.85 8.51 -1.10
N PHE A 172 11.82 7.92 -0.39
CA PHE A 172 12.79 8.63 0.45
C PHE A 172 14.23 8.45 -0.04
N SER A 173 14.44 7.78 -1.17
CA SER A 173 15.77 7.66 -1.76
C SER A 173 16.28 9.06 -2.08
N THR A 174 17.38 9.45 -1.42
CA THR A 174 17.96 10.78 -1.58
C THR A 174 18.20 11.08 -3.06
N PRO A 175 17.90 12.30 -3.52
CA PRO A 175 18.36 12.74 -4.82
C PRO A 175 19.87 12.48 -4.92
N ARG A 176 20.36 12.03 -6.08
CA ARG A 176 21.81 11.97 -6.29
C ARG A 176 22.40 13.37 -6.06
N GLU A 177 23.62 13.43 -5.53
CA GLU A 177 24.34 14.69 -5.31
C GLU A 177 24.15 15.63 -6.52
N GLY A 178 23.59 16.82 -6.29
CA GLY A 178 23.28 17.81 -7.33
C GLY A 178 21.87 17.78 -7.93
N GLN A 179 20.96 16.89 -7.51
CA GLN A 179 19.55 16.95 -7.92
C GLN A 179 18.69 17.72 -6.90
N GLU A 180 17.99 18.75 -7.37
CA GLU A 180 17.03 19.50 -6.57
C GLU A 180 15.80 18.63 -6.19
N THR A 181 15.29 18.80 -4.97
CA THR A 181 14.09 18.11 -4.45
C THR A 181 12.90 18.15 -5.42
N ILE A 182 12.71 19.26 -6.13
CA ILE A 182 11.64 19.43 -7.13
C ILE A 182 11.78 18.43 -8.28
N HIS A 183 12.99 18.18 -8.76
CA HIS A 183 13.25 17.22 -9.82
C HIS A 183 12.93 15.79 -9.38
N HIS A 184 13.25 15.45 -8.12
CA HIS A 184 12.93 14.16 -7.55
C HIS A 184 11.40 13.93 -7.45
N LEU A 185 10.67 14.93 -6.94
CA LEU A 185 9.21 14.88 -6.85
C LEU A 185 8.55 14.75 -8.23
N ARG A 186 9.04 15.46 -9.25
CA ARG A 186 8.58 15.31 -10.64
C ARG A 186 8.82 13.89 -11.17
N THR A 187 9.98 13.33 -10.87
CA THR A 187 10.33 11.96 -11.29
C THR A 187 9.41 10.92 -10.65
N ILE A 188 9.15 11.03 -9.35
CA ILE A 188 8.20 10.17 -8.64
C ILE A 188 6.80 10.31 -9.26
N SER A 189 6.34 11.55 -9.45
CA SER A 189 5.00 11.84 -9.97
C SER A 189 4.77 11.24 -11.35
N ARG A 190 5.74 11.38 -12.25
CA ARG A 190 5.70 10.79 -13.59
C ARG A 190 5.58 9.26 -13.54
N ARG A 191 6.39 8.59 -12.70
CA ARG A 191 6.32 7.13 -12.54
C ARG A 191 4.96 6.65 -12.02
N ILE A 192 4.35 7.42 -11.11
CA ILE A 192 3.01 7.13 -10.61
C ILE A 192 1.99 7.23 -11.75
N LEU A 193 2.02 8.33 -12.52
CA LEU A 193 1.11 8.51 -13.67
C LEU A 193 1.26 7.38 -14.70
N GLU A 194 2.49 7.06 -15.11
CA GLU A 194 2.78 5.94 -16.03
C GLU A 194 2.21 4.61 -15.52
N SER A 195 2.31 4.36 -14.21
CA SER A 195 1.81 3.13 -13.59
C SER A 195 0.28 3.09 -13.50
N LEU A 196 -0.38 4.23 -13.30
CA LEU A 196 -1.85 4.34 -13.33
C LEU A 196 -2.38 4.13 -14.75
N GLU A 197 -1.73 4.69 -15.76
CA GLU A 197 -2.12 4.50 -17.17
C GLU A 197 -2.05 3.02 -17.58
N ALA A 198 -0.96 2.34 -17.21
CA ALA A 198 -0.81 0.91 -17.46
C ALA A 198 -1.92 0.08 -16.79
N ALA A 199 -2.39 0.50 -15.61
CA ALA A 199 -3.45 -0.18 -14.88
C ALA A 199 -4.85 0.04 -15.47
N VAL A 200 -5.06 1.16 -16.17
CA VAL A 200 -6.31 1.46 -16.88
C VAL A 200 -6.37 0.69 -18.21
N GLY A 201 -5.26 0.61 -18.94
CA GLY A 201 -5.21 -0.06 -20.25
C GLY A 201 -5.27 -1.60 -20.21
N THR A 202 -5.20 -2.20 -19.03
CA THR A 202 -5.23 -3.66 -18.82
C THR A 202 -6.56 -4.18 -18.26
N GLY A 203 -7.56 -3.30 -18.12
CA GLY A 203 -8.87 -3.59 -17.53
C GLY A 203 -10.00 -3.82 -18.52
#